data_AF-A0A355CH51-F1
#
_entry.id   AF-A0A355CH51-F1
#
_cell.length_a   1.000
_cell.length_b   1.000
_cell.length_c   1.000
_cell.angle_alpha   90.00
_cell.angle_beta   90.00
_cell.angle_gamma   90.00
#
_symmetry.space_group_name_H-M   'P 1'
#
loop_
_entity.id
_entity.type
_entity.pdbx_description
1 polymer ?
#
loop_
_entity_poly.entity_id
_entity_poly.type
_entity_poly.pdbx_seq_one_letter_code
_entity_poly.pdbx_strand_id
1 'polypeptide(L)'
;MKTTKNLQKTPKLPSKKSITKLAISLEIVPIIFYLLSAKAQAQTIVPSPNGTGTTVTPAAQTGTPAPTTRFDIEGGKLSSDRQNLFHSFEQFGLSQNQIANFISNPNIRNILGRIGGGSPSIINGLIQVTGGNSNLFLMNPSGIIFGNNASLNLPAAFTATTATAIGFGSNSFNATGINDYTSLTGAPNSFTFGAGQPGGIINTADLAVKSGQNLTLLGGTVVSSGTLSAPNGQITVASVAGQNVVRLSQQGNLLSLEIEPPSGTGQTASTLPIASLPELLTGIGPTNATGISVNASGQVVLTASNQVVAAGDVAVQGANARAIAIQAANNLTTGNLTSSQAGPIDLKAKGDIRSGNLDSHSTDNSGGKITVTSRTGTVQTGNINASSSDKNGNAADIEISAELSIQTGNIDAHSEDKQGGSVTLTARNDTEVTYINTEGTTGGGNIDITAGRYFLATGTFTSEPNCSQGCSLSASTTTSANAGDITIRHGNAASNTLFTVGPDYNQVNGTAGIIATGGRSLPNTIKNGSYGNTKPQEQKIGPTTIKLSDSPISPTPAPTPTPTPTPAPTPAPTPTPTPTPAPSPAPSPAPAP
;
A
#
# COMPACT_ATOMS: atom_id res chain seq x y z
N MET A 1 51.78 -47.98 -37.25
CA MET A 1 51.91 -48.75 -38.50
C MET A 1 50.72 -48.39 -39.40
N LYS A 2 50.98 -47.79 -40.58
CA LYS A 2 50.07 -47.45 -41.72
C LYS A 2 48.94 -46.43 -41.47
N THR A 3 49.05 -45.14 -41.85
CA THR A 3 48.89 -44.45 -43.16
C THR A 3 47.47 -44.37 -43.79
N THR A 4 46.98 -43.12 -43.87
CA THR A 4 46.33 -42.41 -45.01
C THR A 4 44.97 -42.85 -45.57
N LYS A 5 44.00 -41.92 -45.73
CA LYS A 5 43.75 -41.12 -46.97
C LYS A 5 42.49 -40.24 -46.90
N ASN A 6 42.63 -39.02 -47.40
CA ASN A 6 41.58 -38.05 -47.79
C ASN A 6 40.65 -38.60 -48.88
N LEU A 7 39.40 -38.13 -48.95
CA LEU A 7 38.64 -38.02 -50.20
C LEU A 7 37.59 -36.87 -50.14
N GLN A 8 37.80 -35.84 -50.98
CA GLN A 8 36.80 -34.83 -51.37
C GLN A 8 35.68 -35.47 -52.20
N LYS A 9 34.43 -35.01 -52.03
CA LYS A 9 33.37 -35.11 -53.05
C LYS A 9 32.53 -33.84 -53.09
N THR A 10 32.59 -33.16 -54.23
CA THR A 10 31.69 -32.09 -54.68
C THR A 10 30.34 -32.67 -55.13
N PRO A 11 29.20 -32.01 -54.85
CA PRO A 11 27.92 -32.42 -55.42
C PRO A 11 27.64 -31.71 -56.76
N LYS A 12 27.38 -32.51 -57.79
CA LYS A 12 26.85 -32.11 -59.11
C LYS A 12 25.34 -31.86 -59.03
N LEU A 13 24.91 -30.77 -59.67
CA LEU A 13 23.52 -30.40 -59.93
C LEU A 13 22.85 -31.34 -60.97
N PRO A 14 21.57 -31.74 -60.81
CA PRO A 14 20.77 -32.26 -61.91
C PRO A 14 19.83 -31.21 -62.53
N SER A 15 19.47 -31.48 -63.79
CA SER A 15 18.98 -30.58 -64.85
C SER A 15 17.46 -30.33 -64.90
N LYS A 16 17.10 -29.18 -65.51
CA LYS A 16 15.75 -28.76 -65.91
C LYS A 16 15.20 -29.55 -67.12
N LYS A 17 13.94 -30.03 -67.07
CA LYS A 17 12.82 -29.63 -67.97
C LYS A 17 11.54 -30.47 -67.80
N SER A 18 10.41 -29.80 -68.09
CA SER A 18 8.98 -30.23 -68.20
C SER A 18 8.19 -30.21 -66.87
N ILE A 19 7.63 -29.08 -66.41
CA ILE A 19 6.45 -28.29 -66.88
C ILE A 19 5.16 -29.14 -66.99
N THR A 20 4.22 -29.03 -66.04
CA THR A 20 2.93 -28.27 -66.12
C THR A 20 1.88 -28.83 -65.15
N LYS A 21 1.13 -27.92 -64.49
CA LYS A 21 -0.14 -28.07 -63.74
C LYS A 21 -0.05 -28.49 -62.27
N LEU A 22 0.07 -27.51 -61.38
CA LEU A 22 -1.10 -27.05 -60.62
C LEU A 22 -0.81 -25.65 -60.05
N ALA A 23 -1.67 -24.71 -60.42
CA ALA A 23 -1.63 -23.33 -59.97
C ALA A 23 -2.19 -23.20 -58.55
N ILE A 24 -1.87 -22.05 -57.95
CA ILE A 24 -2.39 -21.48 -56.69
C ILE A 24 -1.52 -21.84 -55.47
N SER A 25 -0.98 -20.78 -54.85
CA SER A 25 -0.33 -20.68 -53.52
C SER A 25 1.18 -20.35 -53.56
N LEU A 26 1.59 -19.27 -54.21
CA LEU A 26 2.92 -18.69 -54.00
C LEU A 26 2.91 -17.17 -54.10
N GLU A 27 2.20 -16.52 -53.18
CA GLU A 27 2.55 -15.22 -52.62
C GLU A 27 1.99 -15.24 -51.18
N ILE A 28 2.86 -15.22 -50.17
CA ILE A 28 2.67 -14.85 -48.74
C ILE A 28 3.83 -15.51 -47.93
N VAL A 29 5.07 -15.30 -48.35
CA VAL A 29 6.27 -15.32 -47.47
C VAL A 29 7.27 -14.41 -48.18
N PRO A 30 7.40 -13.13 -47.78
CA PRO A 30 8.02 -12.80 -46.50
C PRO A 30 7.26 -11.68 -45.77
N ILE A 31 6.33 -12.03 -44.88
CA ILE A 31 5.75 -11.09 -43.90
C ILE A 31 5.99 -11.57 -42.46
N ILE A 32 6.62 -12.73 -42.27
CA ILE A 32 6.88 -13.34 -40.95
C ILE A 32 8.36 -13.17 -40.55
N PHE A 33 8.92 -11.97 -40.73
CA PHE A 33 10.17 -11.57 -40.06
C PHE A 33 10.26 -10.05 -39.80
N TYR A 34 9.12 -9.37 -39.73
CA TYR A 34 8.99 -8.10 -39.00
C TYR A 34 8.30 -8.37 -37.66
N LEU A 35 8.88 -9.24 -36.84
CA LEU A 35 8.82 -8.98 -35.41
C LEU A 35 9.63 -7.71 -35.22
N LEU A 36 8.96 -6.56 -35.23
CA LEU A 36 9.50 -5.38 -34.57
C LEU A 36 9.72 -5.82 -33.13
N SER A 37 10.96 -6.21 -32.81
CA SER A 37 11.51 -5.92 -31.51
C SER A 37 11.36 -4.41 -31.37
N ALA A 38 10.26 -3.95 -30.76
CA ALA A 38 10.15 -2.61 -30.28
C ALA A 38 11.35 -2.44 -29.33
N LYS A 39 12.43 -1.83 -29.84
CA LYS A 39 13.47 -1.31 -28.97
C LYS A 39 12.72 -0.39 -28.02
N ALA A 40 12.66 -0.75 -26.73
CA ALA A 40 12.18 0.15 -25.69
C ALA A 40 13.03 1.41 -25.80
N GLN A 41 12.50 2.43 -26.48
CA GLN A 41 13.15 3.72 -26.55
C GLN A 41 13.06 4.33 -25.16
N ALA A 42 14.17 4.87 -24.67
CA ALA A 42 14.21 5.63 -23.43
C ALA A 42 13.07 6.66 -23.43
N GLN A 43 12.24 6.68 -22.39
CA GLN A 43 11.25 7.74 -22.24
C GLN A 43 11.99 9.05 -21.95
N THR A 44 11.83 10.04 -22.81
CA THR A 44 12.47 11.34 -22.68
C THR A 44 11.57 12.33 -21.95
N ILE A 45 12.12 13.50 -21.59
CA ILE A 45 11.34 14.62 -21.07
C ILE A 45 10.97 15.51 -22.27
N VAL A 46 9.69 15.58 -22.58
CA VAL A 46 9.15 16.38 -23.69
C VAL A 46 8.30 17.51 -23.10
N PRO A 47 8.75 18.78 -23.17
CA PRO A 47 7.93 19.90 -22.74
C PRO A 47 6.69 19.99 -23.61
N SER A 48 5.56 20.37 -23.02
CA SER A 48 4.34 20.49 -23.79
C SER A 48 4.22 21.89 -24.44
N PRO A 49 3.66 22.01 -25.65
CA PRO A 49 3.43 23.30 -26.32
C PRO A 49 2.41 24.21 -25.62
N ASN A 50 1.75 23.71 -24.57
CA ASN A 50 0.54 24.21 -23.92
C ASN A 50 0.74 25.41 -22.97
N GLY A 51 1.62 26.35 -23.36
CA GLY A 51 1.60 27.72 -22.85
C GLY A 51 2.34 27.98 -21.54
N THR A 52 2.93 26.98 -20.88
CA THR A 52 3.83 27.25 -19.74
C THR A 52 5.17 27.85 -20.16
N GLY A 53 5.57 27.70 -21.42
CA GLY A 53 6.92 28.10 -21.85
C GLY A 53 8.00 27.29 -21.14
N THR A 54 7.69 26.04 -20.77
CA THR A 54 8.65 25.12 -20.17
C THR A 54 9.70 24.74 -21.22
N THR A 55 10.97 24.87 -20.85
CA THR A 55 12.10 24.47 -21.69
C THR A 55 12.86 23.33 -21.01
N VAL A 56 13.39 22.42 -21.82
CA VAL A 56 14.18 21.28 -21.37
C VAL A 56 15.48 21.28 -22.14
N THR A 57 16.57 21.60 -21.47
CA THR A 57 17.89 21.78 -22.09
C THR A 57 18.81 20.65 -21.63
N PRO A 58 19.28 19.77 -22.54
CA PRO A 58 20.29 18.78 -22.19
C PRO A 58 21.62 19.46 -21.84
N ALA A 59 22.16 19.13 -20.68
CA ALA A 59 23.48 19.49 -20.22
C ALA A 59 24.28 18.20 -19.95
N ALA A 60 25.39 18.02 -20.67
CA ALA A 60 26.30 16.91 -20.37
C ALA A 60 27.03 17.22 -19.06
N GLN A 61 26.99 16.30 -18.09
CA GLN A 61 27.87 16.36 -16.93
C GLN A 61 29.08 15.45 -17.19
N THR A 62 30.23 16.07 -17.40
CA THR A 62 31.51 15.36 -17.48
C THR A 62 31.98 15.02 -16.06
N GLY A 63 31.94 13.75 -15.67
CA GLY A 63 32.42 13.27 -14.36
C GLY A 63 32.26 11.77 -14.17
N THR A 64 32.97 11.20 -13.21
CA THR A 64 32.85 9.80 -12.77
C THR A 64 31.78 9.65 -11.68
N PRO A 65 31.02 8.53 -11.65
CA PRO A 65 31.04 7.40 -12.57
C PRO A 65 29.95 7.53 -13.66
N ALA A 66 30.38 7.43 -14.93
CA ALA A 66 29.61 7.54 -16.19
C ALA A 66 29.16 8.95 -16.63
N PRO A 67 29.13 9.25 -17.95
CA PRO A 67 28.55 10.48 -18.47
C PRO A 67 27.06 10.51 -18.12
N THR A 68 26.69 11.41 -17.22
CA THR A 68 25.28 11.65 -16.88
C THR A 68 24.71 12.69 -17.85
N THR A 69 23.52 12.43 -18.36
CA THR A 69 22.77 13.43 -19.12
C THR A 69 21.84 14.14 -18.14
N ARG A 70 22.12 15.41 -17.85
CA ARG A 70 21.23 16.26 -17.08
C ARG A 70 20.29 16.97 -18.04
N PHE A 71 19.02 17.09 -17.67
CA PHE A 71 18.02 17.89 -18.36
C PHE A 71 17.65 19.03 -17.42
N ASP A 72 18.11 20.24 -17.75
CA ASP A 72 17.73 21.43 -17.01
C ASP A 72 16.34 21.87 -17.47
N ILE A 73 15.42 21.95 -16.52
CA ILE A 73 14.03 22.33 -16.70
C ILE A 73 13.88 23.77 -16.23
N GLU A 74 13.68 24.65 -17.20
CA GLU A 74 13.60 26.10 -17.02
C GLU A 74 12.29 26.67 -17.60
N GLY A 75 12.15 27.99 -17.56
CA GLY A 75 10.95 28.71 -17.99
C GLY A 75 9.80 28.46 -17.02
N GLY A 76 8.64 28.10 -17.56
CA GLY A 76 7.42 27.90 -16.76
C GLY A 76 6.60 29.17 -16.55
N LYS A 77 5.45 29.01 -15.87
CA LYS A 77 4.56 30.12 -15.51
C LYS A 77 4.49 30.30 -14.01
N LEU A 78 4.46 31.55 -13.57
CA LEU A 78 4.32 31.92 -12.18
C LEU A 78 2.86 32.25 -11.84
N SER A 79 2.46 31.91 -10.62
CA SER A 79 1.31 32.52 -9.97
C SER A 79 1.49 34.02 -9.75
N SER A 80 0.40 34.75 -9.48
CA SER A 80 0.46 36.20 -9.25
C SER A 80 1.26 36.59 -7.99
N ASP A 81 1.26 35.75 -6.96
CA ASP A 81 2.11 35.87 -5.77
C ASP A 81 3.57 35.45 -6.00
N ARG A 82 3.88 34.90 -7.18
CA ARG A 82 5.20 34.40 -7.60
C ARG A 82 5.78 33.30 -6.72
N GLN A 83 4.95 32.61 -5.93
CA GLN A 83 5.39 31.52 -5.05
C GLN A 83 5.23 30.14 -5.69
N ASN A 84 4.39 29.99 -6.71
CA ASN A 84 4.18 28.73 -7.43
C ASN A 84 4.72 28.83 -8.87
N LEU A 85 5.57 27.87 -9.25
CA LEU A 85 6.13 27.73 -10.59
C LEU A 85 5.57 26.49 -11.27
N PHE A 86 4.90 26.68 -12.41
CA PHE A 86 4.19 25.63 -13.13
C PHE A 86 4.92 25.22 -14.41
N HIS A 87 5.14 23.92 -14.58
CA HIS A 87 5.67 23.28 -15.78
C HIS A 87 4.66 22.28 -16.37
N SER A 88 4.68 22.16 -17.69
CA SER A 88 3.83 21.22 -18.43
C SER A 88 4.66 20.37 -19.38
N PHE A 89 4.40 19.07 -19.37
CA PHE A 89 5.08 18.07 -20.18
C PHE A 89 4.07 17.22 -20.94
N GLU A 90 4.43 16.81 -22.16
CA GLU A 90 3.73 15.73 -22.85
C GLU A 90 4.19 14.39 -22.29
N GLN A 91 5.51 14.24 -22.12
CA GLN A 91 6.14 13.06 -21.57
C GLN A 91 7.17 13.47 -20.52
N PHE A 92 7.26 12.70 -19.45
CA PHE A 92 8.29 12.89 -18.43
C PHE A 92 8.78 11.51 -18.02
N GLY A 93 9.97 11.15 -18.45
CA GLY A 93 10.66 9.92 -18.07
C GLY A 93 12.16 10.14 -17.94
N LEU A 94 12.81 9.25 -17.21
CA LEU A 94 14.25 9.21 -17.00
C LEU A 94 14.75 7.77 -17.15
N SER A 95 15.80 7.59 -17.91
CA SER A 95 16.61 6.36 -17.91
C SER A 95 17.68 6.41 -16.82
N GLN A 96 18.33 5.28 -16.59
CA GLN A 96 19.48 5.19 -15.69
C GLN A 96 20.54 6.23 -16.05
N ASN A 97 21.13 6.87 -15.03
CA ASN A 97 22.14 7.93 -15.15
C ASN A 97 21.65 9.24 -15.80
N GLN A 98 20.35 9.41 -15.99
CA GLN A 98 19.76 10.70 -16.37
C GLN A 98 19.29 11.48 -15.14
N ILE A 99 19.36 12.80 -15.23
CA ILE A 99 18.95 13.72 -14.17
C ILE A 99 17.90 14.69 -14.73
N ALA A 100 16.74 14.80 -14.09
CA ALA A 100 15.82 15.92 -14.29
C ALA A 100 16.12 16.99 -13.24
N ASN A 101 16.62 18.15 -13.65
CA ASN A 101 16.96 19.23 -12.73
C ASN A 101 16.00 20.41 -12.93
N PHE A 102 15.07 20.60 -11.99
CA PHE A 102 14.20 21.76 -11.96
C PHE A 102 14.96 22.98 -11.42
N ILE A 103 15.08 24.01 -12.26
CA ILE A 103 15.75 25.26 -11.89
C ILE A 103 14.75 26.17 -11.16
N SER A 104 15.03 26.43 -9.90
CA SER A 104 14.23 27.28 -9.01
C SER A 104 14.97 28.57 -8.64
N ASN A 105 14.32 29.39 -7.81
CA ASN A 105 14.94 30.53 -7.13
C ASN A 105 14.42 30.63 -5.67
N PRO A 106 15.04 31.45 -4.79
CA PRO A 106 14.64 31.55 -3.39
C PRO A 106 13.19 32.00 -3.15
N ASN A 107 12.55 32.70 -4.10
CA ASN A 107 11.18 33.17 -3.94
C ASN A 107 10.14 32.07 -4.22
N ILE A 108 10.51 31.03 -4.98
CA ILE A 108 9.59 29.92 -5.31
C ILE A 108 9.45 28.99 -4.11
N ARG A 109 8.20 28.77 -3.70
CA ARG A 109 7.83 27.84 -2.63
C ARG A 109 7.45 26.47 -3.18
N ASN A 110 6.75 26.43 -4.31
CA ASN A 110 6.31 25.17 -4.93
C ASN A 110 6.62 25.15 -6.43
N ILE A 111 7.13 24.03 -6.91
CA ILE A 111 7.26 23.71 -8.33
C ILE A 111 6.25 22.61 -8.63
N LEU A 112 5.41 22.80 -9.64
CA LEU A 112 4.37 21.86 -10.03
C LEU A 112 4.54 21.46 -11.49
N GLY A 113 4.85 20.18 -11.73
CA GLY A 113 4.94 19.59 -13.05
C GLY A 113 3.71 18.74 -13.35
N ARG A 114 2.98 19.05 -14.42
CA ARG A 114 1.92 18.18 -14.96
C ARG A 114 2.39 17.44 -16.20
N ILE A 115 1.95 16.19 -16.35
CA ILE A 115 2.17 15.36 -17.53
C ILE A 115 0.80 15.09 -18.17
N GLY A 116 0.60 15.62 -19.37
CA GLY A 116 -0.70 15.60 -20.06
C GLY A 116 -0.73 14.80 -21.36
N GLY A 117 0.35 14.09 -21.72
CA GLY A 117 0.43 13.34 -22.99
C GLY A 117 -0.15 11.92 -22.95
N GLY A 118 -0.76 11.50 -21.83
CA GLY A 118 -1.48 10.22 -21.74
C GLY A 118 -0.61 8.96 -21.63
N SER A 119 0.70 9.12 -21.38
CA SER A 119 1.61 8.01 -21.11
C SER A 119 2.09 8.05 -19.66
N PRO A 120 2.27 6.89 -18.99
CA PRO A 120 2.86 6.82 -17.65
C PRO A 120 4.27 7.42 -17.62
N SER A 121 4.68 7.94 -16.46
CA SER A 121 6.05 8.41 -16.25
C SER A 121 6.94 7.29 -15.74
N ILE A 122 7.93 6.86 -16.52
CA ILE A 122 8.94 5.88 -16.12
C ILE A 122 10.21 6.63 -15.71
N ILE A 123 10.51 6.62 -14.41
CA ILE A 123 11.56 7.39 -13.77
C ILE A 123 12.57 6.41 -13.19
N ASN A 124 13.65 6.17 -13.92
CA ASN A 124 14.75 5.29 -13.50
C ASN A 124 16.06 6.09 -13.38
N GLY A 125 15.99 7.31 -12.83
CA GLY A 125 17.12 8.23 -12.70
C GLY A 125 16.92 9.23 -11.55
N LEU A 126 17.69 10.32 -11.53
CA LEU A 126 17.65 11.31 -10.45
C LEU A 126 16.68 12.45 -10.75
N ILE A 127 15.76 12.75 -9.83
CA ILE A 127 15.02 14.02 -9.83
C ILE A 127 15.69 14.98 -8.86
N GLN A 128 15.96 16.20 -9.32
CA GLN A 128 16.67 17.22 -8.57
C GLN A 128 15.97 18.58 -8.69
N VAL A 129 16.09 19.39 -7.64
CA VAL A 129 15.76 20.82 -7.67
C VAL A 129 17.01 21.60 -7.25
N THR A 130 17.36 22.65 -8.00
CA THR A 130 18.48 23.55 -7.68
C THR A 130 18.03 25.02 -7.68
N GLY A 131 18.85 25.91 -7.11
CA GLY A 131 18.59 27.36 -7.12
C GLY A 131 17.59 27.88 -6.07
N GLY A 132 16.87 27.01 -5.36
CA GLY A 132 15.90 27.41 -4.33
C GLY A 132 15.63 26.33 -3.28
N ASN A 133 14.71 26.62 -2.36
CA ASN A 133 14.21 25.68 -1.35
C ASN A 133 12.70 25.46 -1.54
N SER A 134 12.36 24.82 -2.66
CA SER A 134 10.99 24.66 -3.14
C SER A 134 10.53 23.21 -3.05
N ASN A 135 9.26 23.00 -2.69
CA ASN A 135 8.59 21.71 -2.79
C ASN A 135 8.41 21.32 -4.27
N LEU A 136 8.39 20.02 -4.58
CA LEU A 136 8.13 19.51 -5.92
C LEU A 136 6.88 18.63 -5.94
N PHE A 137 5.94 18.98 -6.82
CA PHE A 137 4.74 18.20 -7.11
C PHE A 137 4.82 17.66 -8.54
N LEU A 138 4.67 16.36 -8.72
CA LEU A 138 4.62 15.70 -10.02
C LEU A 138 3.27 15.01 -10.20
N MET A 139 2.51 15.43 -11.21
CA MET A 139 1.16 14.93 -11.50
C MET A 139 1.11 14.24 -12.85
N ASN A 140 0.82 12.94 -12.87
CA ASN A 140 0.55 12.19 -14.09
C ASN A 140 -0.63 11.24 -13.89
N PRO A 141 -1.84 11.56 -14.40
CA PRO A 141 -3.01 10.69 -14.28
C PRO A 141 -2.82 9.29 -14.87
N SER A 142 -1.96 9.17 -15.89
CA SER A 142 -1.71 7.91 -16.60
C SER A 142 -0.91 6.91 -15.75
N GLY A 143 -0.29 7.35 -14.65
CA GLY A 143 0.53 6.53 -13.75
C GLY A 143 1.99 6.98 -13.65
N ILE A 144 2.67 6.54 -12.59
CA ILE A 144 4.07 6.87 -12.31
C ILE A 144 4.80 5.60 -11.88
N ILE A 145 6.01 5.38 -12.41
CA ILE A 145 6.89 4.28 -12.06
C ILE A 145 8.24 4.86 -11.65
N PHE A 146 8.66 4.61 -10.42
CA PHE A 146 10.03 4.80 -9.97
C PHE A 146 10.77 3.46 -10.12
N GLY A 147 11.63 3.36 -11.12
CA GLY A 147 12.50 2.21 -11.37
C GLY A 147 13.61 2.09 -10.33
N ASN A 148 14.33 0.96 -10.28
CA ASN A 148 15.30 0.65 -9.22
C ASN A 148 16.43 1.69 -9.03
N ASN A 149 16.72 2.52 -10.04
CA ASN A 149 17.75 3.58 -9.96
C ASN A 149 17.14 4.96 -9.73
N ALA A 150 15.84 5.05 -9.45
CA ALA A 150 15.18 6.30 -9.11
C ALA A 150 15.76 6.85 -7.81
N SER A 151 16.06 8.14 -7.79
CA SER A 151 16.51 8.82 -6.58
C SER A 151 16.04 10.27 -6.56
N LEU A 152 16.00 10.86 -5.38
CA LEU A 152 15.56 12.24 -5.16
C LEU A 152 16.69 13.05 -4.53
N ASN A 153 17.01 14.20 -5.10
CA ASN A 153 17.87 15.21 -4.49
C ASN A 153 17.10 16.54 -4.43
N LEU A 154 16.22 16.63 -3.44
CA LEU A 154 15.29 17.74 -3.29
C LEU A 154 15.62 18.53 -2.02
N PRO A 155 15.53 19.87 -2.05
CA PRO A 155 15.77 20.71 -0.89
C PRO A 155 14.58 20.70 0.09
N ALA A 156 13.35 20.49 -0.42
CA ALA A 156 12.12 20.46 0.36
C ALA A 156 11.26 19.21 0.06
N ALA A 157 9.95 19.25 0.36
CA ALA A 157 9.04 18.11 0.25
C ALA A 157 8.79 17.65 -1.21
N PHE A 158 8.44 16.37 -1.35
CA PHE A 158 8.10 15.75 -2.62
C PHE A 158 6.69 15.17 -2.60
N THR A 159 5.91 15.42 -3.64
CA THR A 159 4.61 14.81 -3.87
C THR A 159 4.53 14.23 -5.27
N ALA A 160 4.22 12.94 -5.39
CA ALA A 160 3.88 12.30 -6.65
C ALA A 160 2.40 11.87 -6.62
N THR A 161 1.65 12.21 -7.66
CA THR A 161 0.22 11.94 -7.70
C THR A 161 -0.29 11.55 -9.09
N THR A 162 -1.30 10.69 -9.11
CA THR A 162 -2.09 10.33 -10.30
C THR A 162 -3.45 11.02 -10.32
N ALA A 163 -3.66 12.00 -9.45
CA ALA A 163 -4.79 12.90 -9.50
C ALA A 163 -4.87 13.62 -10.86
N THR A 164 -6.07 13.98 -11.27
CA THR A 164 -6.35 14.75 -12.49
C THR A 164 -6.23 16.26 -12.27
N ALA A 165 -6.26 16.71 -11.01
CA ALA A 165 -5.99 18.11 -10.66
C ALA A 165 -5.43 18.26 -9.24
N ILE A 166 -4.70 19.36 -9.02
CA ILE A 166 -4.27 19.86 -7.70
C ILE A 166 -5.01 21.16 -7.40
N GLY A 167 -5.69 21.27 -6.26
CA GLY A 167 -6.46 22.45 -5.89
C GLY A 167 -5.67 23.53 -5.15
N PHE A 168 -6.09 24.77 -5.35
CA PHE A 168 -5.59 26.00 -4.73
C PHE A 168 -6.80 26.87 -4.35
N GLY A 169 -7.28 26.75 -3.11
CA GLY A 169 -8.54 27.37 -2.71
C GLY A 169 -9.70 26.84 -3.54
N SER A 170 -10.37 27.73 -4.29
CA SER A 170 -11.43 27.39 -5.25
C SER A 170 -10.92 27.07 -6.66
N ASN A 171 -9.63 27.28 -6.94
CA ASN A 171 -9.02 27.10 -8.25
C ASN A 171 -8.34 25.73 -8.35
N SER A 172 -8.06 25.28 -9.58
CA SER A 172 -7.42 23.98 -9.82
C SER A 172 -6.34 24.05 -10.90
N PHE A 173 -5.21 23.39 -10.62
CA PHE A 173 -4.19 23.06 -11.58
C PHE A 173 -4.51 21.69 -12.19
N ASN A 174 -5.04 21.69 -13.41
CA ASN A 174 -5.51 20.50 -14.11
C ASN A 174 -4.41 19.85 -14.94
N ALA A 175 -4.36 18.51 -14.93
CA ALA A 175 -3.42 17.71 -15.71
C ALA A 175 -3.57 17.93 -17.22
N THR A 176 -4.80 18.18 -17.68
CA THR A 176 -5.14 18.43 -19.08
C THR A 176 -5.87 19.76 -19.25
N GLY A 177 -5.96 20.23 -20.50
CA GLY A 177 -6.65 21.48 -20.82
C GLY A 177 -5.86 22.73 -20.42
N ILE A 178 -6.59 23.85 -20.38
CA ILE A 178 -6.05 25.18 -20.09
C ILE A 178 -6.14 25.44 -18.59
N ASN A 179 -5.11 26.06 -18.03
CA ASN A 179 -5.05 26.49 -16.63
C ASN A 179 -4.86 28.01 -16.56
N ASP A 180 -5.53 28.67 -15.61
CA ASP A 180 -5.23 30.05 -15.24
C ASP A 180 -4.17 30.08 -14.14
N TYR A 181 -2.90 30.05 -14.55
CA TYR A 181 -1.76 30.03 -13.64
C TYR A 181 -1.72 31.21 -12.66
N THR A 182 -2.21 32.39 -13.08
CA THR A 182 -2.16 33.61 -12.25
C THR A 182 -3.05 33.52 -11.03
N SER A 183 -4.12 32.74 -11.11
CA SER A 183 -5.10 32.51 -10.03
C SER A 183 -4.70 31.40 -9.04
N LEU A 184 -3.64 30.63 -9.34
CA LEU A 184 -3.18 29.50 -8.53
C LEU A 184 -2.18 29.94 -7.45
N THR A 185 -2.63 30.80 -6.54
CA THR A 185 -1.83 31.38 -5.44
C THR A 185 -1.93 30.57 -4.15
N GLY A 186 -0.96 30.75 -3.25
CA GLY A 186 -0.90 30.03 -1.97
C GLY A 186 -0.40 28.58 -2.10
N ALA A 187 -0.72 27.73 -1.13
CA ALA A 187 -0.28 26.34 -1.10
C ALA A 187 -1.32 25.38 -1.72
N PRO A 188 -0.89 24.30 -2.39
CA PRO A 188 -1.76 23.19 -2.75
C PRO A 188 -2.54 22.67 -1.55
N ASN A 189 -3.85 22.46 -1.71
CA ASN A 189 -4.73 22.07 -0.60
C ASN A 189 -5.60 20.84 -0.88
N SER A 190 -5.64 20.35 -2.12
CA SER A 190 -6.45 19.20 -2.50
C SER A 190 -5.94 18.51 -3.76
N PHE A 191 -6.35 17.26 -3.94
CA PHE A 191 -6.08 16.44 -5.11
C PHE A 191 -7.39 15.82 -5.61
N THR A 192 -7.76 16.10 -6.85
CA THR A 192 -8.98 15.59 -7.46
C THR A 192 -8.67 14.39 -8.32
N PHE A 193 -9.34 13.26 -8.05
CA PHE A 193 -9.24 12.03 -8.83
C PHE A 193 -10.49 11.89 -9.72
N GLY A 194 -10.61 12.73 -10.76
CA GLY A 194 -11.80 12.80 -11.61
C GLY A 194 -11.92 11.69 -12.66
N ALA A 195 -10.92 10.83 -12.78
CA ALA A 195 -11.00 9.62 -13.61
C ALA A 195 -11.84 8.54 -12.90
N GLY A 196 -12.61 7.75 -13.65
CA GLY A 196 -13.38 6.64 -13.07
C GLY A 196 -12.50 5.54 -12.45
N GLN A 197 -11.31 5.34 -13.02
CA GLN A 197 -10.25 4.50 -12.49
C GLN A 197 -8.93 5.29 -12.56
N PRO A 198 -8.37 5.76 -11.43
CA PRO A 198 -7.12 6.49 -11.46
C PRO A 198 -5.88 5.60 -11.65
N GLY A 199 -4.81 6.18 -12.19
CA GLY A 199 -3.56 5.46 -12.47
C GLY A 199 -2.84 4.97 -11.20
N GLY A 200 -1.97 3.98 -11.38
CA GLY A 200 -1.13 3.47 -10.29
C GLY A 200 0.17 4.25 -10.09
N ILE A 201 0.73 4.15 -8.88
CA ILE A 201 2.13 4.48 -8.60
C ILE A 201 2.86 3.20 -8.23
N ILE A 202 3.92 2.88 -8.96
CA ILE A 202 4.83 1.77 -8.64
C ILE A 202 6.19 2.35 -8.27
N ASN A 203 6.72 2.00 -7.10
CA ASN A 203 8.06 2.33 -6.68
C ASN A 203 8.88 1.06 -6.42
N THR A 204 9.99 0.92 -7.11
CA THR A 204 10.94 -0.19 -6.96
C THR A 204 12.29 0.25 -6.38
N ALA A 205 12.46 1.55 -6.11
CA ALA A 205 13.65 2.12 -5.51
C ALA A 205 13.44 2.52 -4.05
N ASP A 206 14.53 2.76 -3.34
CA ASP A 206 14.49 3.42 -2.04
C ASP A 206 14.32 4.93 -2.25
N LEU A 207 13.11 5.44 -1.98
CA LEU A 207 12.81 6.87 -2.13
C LEU A 207 13.03 7.58 -0.80
N ALA A 208 13.97 8.53 -0.80
CA ALA A 208 14.31 9.30 0.38
C ALA A 208 14.23 10.81 0.12
N VAL A 209 13.66 11.56 1.07
CA VAL A 209 13.77 13.02 1.13
C VAL A 209 14.69 13.44 2.29
N LYS A 210 15.13 14.71 2.27
CA LYS A 210 16.00 15.24 3.33
C LYS A 210 15.28 15.29 4.68
N SER A 211 16.08 15.31 5.74
CA SER A 211 15.57 15.42 7.12
C SER A 211 14.61 16.61 7.27
N GLY A 212 13.47 16.39 7.91
CA GLY A 212 12.42 17.38 8.15
C GLY A 212 11.47 17.62 6.98
N GLN A 213 11.66 16.95 5.84
CA GLN A 213 10.83 17.11 4.64
C GLN A 213 9.80 15.97 4.50
N ASN A 214 8.73 16.23 3.76
CA ASN A 214 7.65 15.26 3.59
C ASN A 214 7.77 14.52 2.25
N LEU A 215 7.33 13.26 2.23
CA LEU A 215 7.22 12.40 1.06
C LEU A 215 5.77 11.92 0.92
N THR A 216 5.11 12.30 -0.18
CA THR A 216 3.69 12.02 -0.40
C THR A 216 3.48 11.26 -1.71
N LEU A 217 2.82 10.11 -1.67
CA LEU A 217 2.45 9.30 -2.84
C LEU A 217 0.92 9.09 -2.88
N LEU A 218 0.26 9.63 -3.90
CA LEU A 218 -1.21 9.55 -4.04
C LEU A 218 -1.60 8.89 -5.36
N GLY A 219 -2.08 7.65 -5.31
CA GLY A 219 -2.40 6.82 -6.47
C GLY A 219 -3.87 6.41 -6.53
N GLY A 220 -4.33 5.87 -7.66
CA GLY A 220 -5.47 4.95 -7.66
C GLY A 220 -5.12 3.60 -7.02
N THR A 221 -3.85 3.21 -7.12
CA THR A 221 -3.22 2.08 -6.42
C THR A 221 -1.77 2.49 -6.16
N VAL A 222 -1.20 2.15 -5.02
CA VAL A 222 0.21 2.48 -4.72
C VAL A 222 0.95 1.23 -4.28
N VAL A 223 2.03 0.89 -4.99
CA VAL A 223 2.89 -0.23 -4.63
C VAL A 223 4.33 0.27 -4.52
N SER A 224 4.96 0.08 -3.38
CA SER A 224 6.36 0.39 -3.13
C SER A 224 7.08 -0.87 -2.67
N SER A 225 7.83 -1.52 -3.55
CA SER A 225 8.71 -2.63 -3.18
C SER A 225 10.08 -2.17 -2.66
N GLY A 226 10.45 -0.91 -2.89
CA GLY A 226 11.54 -0.25 -2.17
C GLY A 226 11.06 0.46 -0.91
N THR A 227 11.99 0.88 -0.06
CA THR A 227 11.69 1.56 1.20
C THR A 227 11.38 3.05 0.99
N LEU A 228 10.58 3.63 1.89
CA LEU A 228 10.27 5.05 1.90
C LEU A 228 10.94 5.72 3.11
N SER A 229 11.65 6.83 2.91
CA SER A 229 12.38 7.51 3.97
C SER A 229 12.13 9.01 3.98
N ALA A 230 11.71 9.54 5.13
CA ALA A 230 11.55 10.96 5.39
C ALA A 230 11.97 11.26 6.85
N PRO A 231 13.28 11.17 7.19
CA PRO A 231 13.75 11.31 8.56
C PRO A 231 13.27 12.63 9.16
N ASN A 232 12.77 12.64 10.40
CA ASN A 232 12.21 13.84 11.03
C ASN A 232 11.05 14.53 10.27
N GLY A 233 10.58 13.97 9.16
CA GLY A 233 9.51 14.48 8.30
C GLY A 233 8.32 13.53 8.26
N GLN A 234 7.45 13.65 7.26
CA GLN A 234 6.22 12.85 7.20
C GLN A 234 6.14 12.03 5.91
N ILE A 235 5.70 10.78 6.03
CA ILE A 235 5.31 9.94 4.88
C ILE A 235 3.79 9.87 4.83
N THR A 236 3.22 10.24 3.69
CA THR A 236 1.81 10.03 3.39
C THR A 236 1.68 9.16 2.14
N VAL A 237 1.03 8.01 2.27
CA VAL A 237 0.71 7.15 1.12
C VAL A 237 -0.79 6.93 1.08
N ALA A 238 -1.44 7.20 -0.04
CA ALA A 238 -2.86 6.89 -0.18
C ALA A 238 -3.21 6.33 -1.54
N SER A 239 -4.07 5.30 -1.55
CA SER A 239 -4.87 4.97 -2.72
C SER A 239 -6.23 5.62 -2.63
N VAL A 240 -6.68 6.21 -3.74
CA VAL A 240 -7.90 7.00 -3.82
C VAL A 240 -8.76 6.43 -4.94
N ALA A 241 -10.00 6.08 -4.61
CA ALA A 241 -10.96 5.65 -5.62
C ALA A 241 -11.28 6.80 -6.59
N GLY A 242 -11.57 6.46 -7.84
CA GLY A 242 -12.01 7.45 -8.83
C GLY A 242 -13.25 8.22 -8.41
N GLN A 243 -13.42 9.41 -8.98
CA GLN A 243 -14.46 10.38 -8.63
C GLN A 243 -14.45 10.76 -7.14
N ASN A 244 -13.27 11.02 -6.57
CA ASN A 244 -13.14 11.55 -5.21
C ASN A 244 -12.15 12.72 -5.18
N VAL A 245 -12.25 13.53 -4.12
CA VAL A 245 -11.31 14.59 -3.80
C VAL A 245 -10.65 14.26 -2.48
N VAL A 246 -9.33 14.35 -2.46
CA VAL A 246 -8.52 14.34 -1.24
C VAL A 246 -8.28 15.78 -0.82
N ARG A 247 -8.58 16.13 0.44
CA ARG A 247 -8.14 17.40 1.04
C ARG A 247 -6.94 17.20 1.95
N LEU A 248 -6.04 18.17 1.94
CA LEU A 248 -4.98 18.32 2.94
C LEU A 248 -5.52 19.24 4.04
N SER A 249 -5.76 18.71 5.24
CA SER A 249 -6.12 19.54 6.39
C SER A 249 -4.97 20.49 6.77
N GLN A 250 -5.27 21.75 7.04
CA GLN A 250 -4.27 22.75 7.42
C GLN A 250 -3.83 22.62 8.89
N GLN A 251 -2.54 22.90 9.08
CA GLN A 251 -1.74 23.16 10.29
C GLN A 251 -2.43 23.01 11.67
N GLY A 252 -1.95 22.04 12.47
CA GLY A 252 -2.29 21.91 13.90
C GLY A 252 -2.89 20.56 14.30
N ASN A 253 -3.42 19.82 13.32
CA ASN A 253 -3.86 18.44 13.47
C ASN A 253 -2.98 17.53 12.60
N LEU A 254 -2.78 16.28 13.01
CA LEU A 254 -2.22 15.23 12.16
C LEU A 254 -2.91 15.32 10.78
N LEU A 255 -2.14 15.36 9.69
CA LEU A 255 -2.68 15.48 8.32
C LEU A 255 -3.89 14.54 8.17
N SER A 256 -5.12 15.08 8.20
CA SER A 256 -6.32 14.29 8.03
C SER A 256 -6.62 14.26 6.55
N LEU A 257 -6.36 13.10 5.95
CA LEU A 257 -6.80 12.80 4.60
C LEU A 257 -8.33 12.69 4.63
N GLU A 258 -9.00 13.73 4.14
CA GLU A 258 -10.45 13.66 3.94
C GLU A 258 -10.71 13.28 2.48
N ILE A 259 -11.37 12.14 2.26
CA ILE A 259 -11.79 11.68 0.94
C ILE A 259 -13.29 11.92 0.83
N GLU A 260 -13.68 12.86 -0.02
CA GLU A 260 -15.09 13.16 -0.30
C GLU A 260 -15.45 12.82 -1.75
N PRO A 261 -16.64 12.24 -2.00
CA PRO A 261 -17.21 12.24 -3.34
C PRO A 261 -17.56 13.70 -3.72
N PRO A 262 -17.39 14.10 -4.99
CA PRO A 262 -17.55 15.48 -5.39
C PRO A 262 -19.01 15.94 -5.32
N SER A 263 -19.24 17.01 -4.56
CA SER A 263 -20.50 17.75 -4.47
C SER A 263 -20.62 18.77 -5.60
N GLY A 264 -20.78 18.31 -6.84
CA GLY A 264 -21.04 19.20 -7.98
C GLY A 264 -21.18 18.49 -9.33
N THR A 265 -22.22 18.83 -10.08
CA THR A 265 -22.42 18.42 -11.49
C THR A 265 -21.48 19.24 -12.39
N GLY A 266 -20.28 18.75 -12.68
CA GLY A 266 -19.37 19.47 -13.57
C GLY A 266 -17.96 18.91 -13.78
N GLN A 267 -17.58 17.77 -13.18
CA GLN A 267 -16.29 17.15 -13.48
C GLN A 267 -16.37 16.41 -14.81
N THR A 268 -15.74 16.97 -15.84
CA THR A 268 -15.40 16.23 -17.06
C THR A 268 -14.46 15.09 -16.66
N ALA A 269 -14.88 13.85 -16.92
CA ALA A 269 -14.00 12.70 -16.77
C ALA A 269 -12.71 12.94 -17.55
N SER A 270 -11.56 12.62 -16.95
CA SER A 270 -10.28 12.75 -17.65
C SER A 270 -10.30 11.91 -18.93
N THR A 271 -9.94 12.53 -20.06
CA THR A 271 -9.85 11.87 -21.37
C THR A 271 -8.48 11.23 -21.60
N LEU A 272 -7.59 11.25 -20.60
CA LEU A 272 -6.28 10.61 -20.70
C LEU A 272 -6.42 9.09 -20.60
N PRO A 273 -5.70 8.32 -21.42
CA PRO A 273 -5.50 6.90 -21.18
C PRO A 273 -4.91 6.68 -19.78
N ILE A 274 -5.50 5.76 -19.02
CA ILE A 274 -5.00 5.33 -17.72
C ILE A 274 -4.38 3.95 -17.91
N ALA A 275 -3.09 3.81 -17.61
CA ALA A 275 -2.44 2.51 -17.68
C ALA A 275 -2.87 1.64 -16.50
N SER A 276 -3.22 0.40 -16.80
CA SER A 276 -3.42 -0.63 -15.79
C SER A 276 -2.12 -1.01 -15.09
N LEU A 277 -2.21 -1.60 -13.90
CA LEU A 277 -1.02 -2.00 -13.14
C LEU A 277 -0.12 -3.00 -13.90
N PRO A 278 -0.65 -4.01 -14.62
CA PRO A 278 0.16 -4.84 -15.51
C PRO A 278 0.85 -4.05 -16.63
N GLU A 279 0.15 -3.11 -17.29
CA GLU A 279 0.75 -2.28 -18.35
C GLU A 279 1.90 -1.43 -17.82
N LEU A 280 1.74 -0.84 -16.62
CA LEU A 280 2.82 -0.15 -15.93
C LEU A 280 4.03 -1.08 -15.75
N LEU A 281 3.82 -2.30 -15.28
CA LEU A 281 4.92 -3.25 -15.07
C LEU A 281 5.58 -3.75 -16.37
N THR A 282 4.90 -3.68 -17.51
CA THR A 282 5.54 -3.98 -18.81
C THR A 282 6.39 -2.83 -19.35
N GLY A 283 6.15 -1.59 -18.89
CA GLY A 283 6.89 -0.39 -19.31
C GLY A 283 8.35 -0.36 -18.87
N ILE A 284 8.74 -1.15 -17.87
CA ILE A 284 10.12 -1.26 -17.33
C ILE A 284 11.01 -2.26 -18.09
N GLY A 285 10.48 -2.97 -19.10
CA GLY A 285 11.19 -4.06 -19.78
C GLY A 285 11.47 -5.25 -18.83
N PRO A 286 12.30 -6.24 -19.21
CA PRO A 286 12.59 -7.44 -18.41
C PRO A 286 13.45 -7.16 -17.15
N THR A 287 13.42 -5.95 -16.59
CA THR A 287 14.12 -5.65 -15.35
C THR A 287 13.29 -6.10 -14.15
N ASN A 288 13.94 -6.87 -13.28
CA ASN A 288 13.36 -7.49 -12.11
C ASN A 288 12.82 -6.42 -11.14
N ALA A 289 11.52 -6.13 -11.18
CA ALA A 289 10.84 -5.60 -10.00
C ALA A 289 10.96 -6.70 -8.91
N THR A 290 11.99 -6.60 -8.07
CA THR A 290 12.37 -7.66 -7.13
C THR A 290 11.25 -7.98 -6.11
N GLY A 291 10.30 -7.05 -5.92
CA GLY A 291 9.14 -7.23 -5.04
C GLY A 291 7.78 -7.43 -5.72
N ILE A 292 7.67 -7.35 -7.06
CA ILE A 292 6.37 -7.38 -7.77
C ILE A 292 6.52 -8.17 -9.07
N SER A 293 5.56 -9.05 -9.37
CA SER A 293 5.53 -9.80 -10.65
C SER A 293 4.11 -9.90 -11.20
N VAL A 294 3.97 -10.36 -12.45
CA VAL A 294 2.68 -10.76 -13.02
C VAL A 294 2.62 -12.28 -13.06
N ASN A 295 1.60 -12.86 -12.45
CA ASN A 295 1.43 -14.32 -12.41
C ASN A 295 0.90 -14.88 -13.74
N ALA A 296 0.78 -16.20 -13.84
CA ALA A 296 0.30 -16.87 -15.07
C ALA A 296 -1.15 -16.51 -15.46
N SER A 297 -1.95 -15.96 -14.54
CA SER A 297 -3.31 -15.46 -14.81
C SER A 297 -3.35 -13.97 -15.17
N GLY A 298 -2.19 -13.31 -15.34
CA GLY A 298 -2.12 -11.90 -15.72
C GLY A 298 -2.37 -10.91 -14.57
N GLN A 299 -2.38 -11.38 -13.32
CA GLN A 299 -2.57 -10.54 -12.13
C GLN A 299 -1.22 -10.09 -11.56
N VAL A 300 -1.18 -8.87 -11.06
CA VAL A 300 -0.01 -8.37 -10.34
C VAL A 300 0.04 -8.98 -8.94
N VAL A 301 1.18 -9.52 -8.54
CA VAL A 301 1.39 -10.13 -7.23
C VAL A 301 2.66 -9.59 -6.55
N LEU A 302 2.62 -9.46 -5.23
CA LEU A 302 3.80 -9.24 -4.40
C LEU A 302 4.63 -10.53 -4.36
N THR A 303 5.89 -10.49 -4.78
CA THR A 303 6.73 -11.70 -4.91
C THR A 303 7.02 -12.37 -3.57
N ALA A 304 7.11 -11.60 -2.48
CA ALA A 304 7.39 -12.12 -1.16
C ALA A 304 6.22 -12.90 -0.52
N SER A 305 4.99 -12.57 -0.89
CA SER A 305 3.77 -13.11 -0.25
C SER A 305 2.82 -13.82 -1.22
N ASN A 306 3.10 -13.79 -2.52
CA ASN A 306 2.20 -14.19 -3.59
C ASN A 306 0.79 -13.54 -3.50
N GLN A 307 0.66 -12.40 -2.81
CA GLN A 307 -0.61 -11.70 -2.70
C GLN A 307 -0.89 -10.88 -3.96
N VAL A 308 -2.10 -11.02 -4.49
CA VAL A 308 -2.60 -10.25 -5.62
C VAL A 308 -2.81 -8.81 -5.20
N VAL A 309 -2.29 -7.87 -6.00
CA VAL A 309 -2.55 -6.44 -5.87
C VAL A 309 -3.74 -6.08 -6.75
N ALA A 310 -4.81 -5.60 -6.13
CA ALA A 310 -6.01 -5.12 -6.79
C ALA A 310 -6.05 -3.58 -6.89
N ALA A 311 -6.96 -3.06 -7.70
CA ALA A 311 -7.23 -1.64 -7.77
C ALA A 311 -7.68 -1.11 -6.40
N GLY A 312 -7.09 0.01 -5.96
CA GLY A 312 -7.36 0.60 -4.65
C GLY A 312 -6.49 0.02 -3.53
N ASP A 313 -5.60 -0.93 -3.79
CA ASP A 313 -4.68 -1.42 -2.77
C ASP A 313 -3.52 -0.44 -2.53
N VAL A 314 -2.96 -0.53 -1.33
CA VAL A 314 -1.66 0.04 -1.00
C VAL A 314 -0.75 -1.07 -0.50
N ALA A 315 0.45 -1.17 -1.07
CA ALA A 315 1.49 -2.08 -0.62
C ALA A 315 2.81 -1.33 -0.42
N VAL A 316 3.41 -1.37 0.77
CA VAL A 316 4.67 -0.66 1.09
C VAL A 316 5.65 -1.58 1.81
N GLN A 317 6.81 -1.85 1.23
CA GLN A 317 7.82 -2.74 1.80
C GLN A 317 8.30 -2.31 3.19
N GLY A 318 8.37 -1.00 3.44
CA GLY A 318 8.69 -0.43 4.75
C GLY A 318 8.83 1.09 4.67
N ALA A 319 8.70 1.76 5.80
CA ALA A 319 8.82 3.21 5.89
C ALA A 319 9.52 3.67 7.16
N ASN A 320 10.32 4.73 7.04
CA ASN A 320 10.98 5.42 8.15
C ASN A 320 10.73 6.93 8.06
N ALA A 321 10.05 7.51 9.04
CA ALA A 321 9.76 8.95 9.08
C ALA A 321 9.45 9.40 10.51
N ARG A 322 9.25 10.71 10.75
CA ARG A 322 8.69 11.16 12.04
C ARG A 322 7.22 10.80 12.16
N ALA A 323 6.43 10.96 11.11
CA ALA A 323 5.04 10.51 11.12
C ALA A 323 4.74 9.71 9.86
N ILE A 324 3.94 8.67 9.99
CA ILE A 324 3.56 7.78 8.89
C ILE A 324 2.05 7.70 8.85
N ALA A 325 1.45 8.10 7.72
CA ALA A 325 0.03 7.97 7.46
C ALA A 325 -0.18 7.20 6.16
N ILE A 326 -0.84 6.04 6.23
CA ILE A 326 -1.10 5.20 5.05
C ILE A 326 -2.59 4.85 4.97
N GLN A 327 -3.21 5.16 3.84
CA GLN A 327 -4.62 4.90 3.60
C GLN A 327 -4.88 4.12 2.32
N ALA A 328 -5.58 2.99 2.43
CA ALA A 328 -6.00 2.18 1.30
C ALA A 328 -7.52 2.26 1.06
N ALA A 329 -7.92 2.54 -0.18
CA ALA A 329 -9.31 2.42 -0.65
C ALA A 329 -9.81 0.97 -0.68
N ASN A 330 -8.89 -0.01 -0.71
CA ASN A 330 -9.17 -1.43 -0.58
C ASN A 330 -8.26 -2.06 0.50
N ASN A 331 -7.30 -2.93 0.17
CA ASN A 331 -6.44 -3.59 1.15
C ASN A 331 -5.13 -2.83 1.37
N LEU A 332 -4.57 -2.93 2.57
CA LEU A 332 -3.27 -2.38 2.94
C LEU A 332 -2.31 -3.52 3.32
N THR A 333 -1.16 -3.56 2.67
CA THR A 333 -0.04 -4.45 3.05
C THR A 333 1.22 -3.64 3.31
N THR A 334 1.85 -3.79 4.47
CA THR A 334 3.13 -3.15 4.76
C THR A 334 4.14 -4.12 5.36
N GLY A 335 5.43 -3.86 5.16
CA GLY A 335 6.47 -4.44 6.02
C GLY A 335 6.57 -3.66 7.34
N ASN A 336 7.79 -3.48 7.84
CA ASN A 336 8.02 -2.76 9.08
C ASN A 336 7.90 -1.25 8.87
N LEU A 337 7.21 -0.57 9.81
CA LEU A 337 7.08 0.88 9.85
C LEU A 337 7.75 1.39 11.12
N THR A 338 8.68 2.33 10.98
CA THR A 338 9.41 2.91 12.11
C THR A 338 9.23 4.42 12.11
N SER A 339 8.64 4.92 13.19
CA SER A 339 8.55 6.34 13.47
C SER A 339 9.78 6.81 14.26
N SER A 340 10.49 7.80 13.74
CA SER A 340 11.56 8.51 14.44
C SER A 340 10.98 9.58 15.36
N GLN A 341 11.57 9.80 16.54
CA GLN A 341 11.19 10.91 17.43
C GLN A 341 9.71 10.88 17.84
N ALA A 342 9.16 9.68 17.98
CA ALA A 342 7.84 9.45 18.54
C ALA A 342 6.65 10.08 17.82
N GLY A 343 6.74 10.35 16.51
CA GLY A 343 5.54 10.78 15.82
C GLY A 343 4.60 9.60 15.49
N PRO A 344 3.35 9.87 15.13
CA PRO A 344 2.33 8.82 15.07
C PRO A 344 2.46 7.94 13.82
N ILE A 345 1.92 6.72 13.95
CA ILE A 345 1.68 5.79 12.83
C ILE A 345 0.16 5.60 12.71
N ASP A 346 -0.42 6.02 11.57
CA ASP A 346 -1.85 5.91 11.28
C ASP A 346 -2.08 5.06 10.01
N LEU A 347 -2.69 3.89 10.17
CA LEU A 347 -2.99 2.96 9.10
C LEU A 347 -4.51 2.80 8.95
N LYS A 348 -5.01 3.07 7.75
CA LYS A 348 -6.44 2.96 7.43
C LYS A 348 -6.65 2.15 6.17
N ALA A 349 -7.59 1.22 6.19
CA ALA A 349 -8.00 0.50 5.00
C ALA A 349 -9.51 0.27 5.01
N LYS A 350 -10.12 0.26 3.82
CA LYS A 350 -11.47 -0.26 3.69
C LYS A 350 -11.49 -1.77 3.99
N GLY A 351 -10.60 -2.52 3.34
CA GLY A 351 -10.47 -3.97 3.48
C GLY A 351 -9.45 -4.38 4.55
N ASP A 352 -8.74 -5.47 4.29
CA ASP A 352 -7.75 -6.02 5.22
C ASP A 352 -6.54 -5.09 5.40
N ILE A 353 -5.98 -5.10 6.61
CA ILE A 353 -4.65 -4.55 6.90
C ILE A 353 -3.73 -5.70 7.30
N ARG A 354 -2.59 -5.81 6.60
CA ARG A 354 -1.47 -6.69 6.95
C ARG A 354 -0.22 -5.86 7.11
N SER A 355 0.43 -5.92 8.26
CA SER A 355 1.66 -5.17 8.51
C SER A 355 2.74 -6.04 9.14
N GLY A 356 4.00 -5.67 8.94
CA GLY A 356 5.09 -6.06 9.83
C GLY A 356 4.98 -5.36 11.19
N ASN A 357 6.13 -5.10 11.81
CA ASN A 357 6.20 -4.40 13.08
C ASN A 357 5.85 -2.91 12.91
N LEU A 358 5.14 -2.36 13.89
CA LEU A 358 4.82 -0.94 14.00
C LEU A 358 5.58 -0.39 15.20
N ASP A 359 6.60 0.42 14.94
CA ASP A 359 7.48 0.92 16.00
C ASP A 359 7.47 2.44 16.05
N SER A 360 6.92 2.97 17.13
CA SER A 360 6.88 4.39 17.47
C SER A 360 7.45 4.67 18.86
N HIS A 361 8.32 3.77 19.33
CA HIS A 361 9.07 3.93 20.57
C HIS A 361 9.93 5.20 20.58
N SER A 362 10.18 5.70 21.78
CA SER A 362 11.02 6.87 22.00
C SER A 362 11.93 6.70 23.21
N THR A 363 13.18 7.16 23.06
CA THR A 363 14.18 7.19 24.14
C THR A 363 14.39 8.57 24.75
N ASP A 364 13.89 9.62 24.11
CA ASP A 364 14.17 11.03 24.43
C ASP A 364 12.91 11.92 24.43
N ASN A 365 11.73 11.30 24.27
CA ASN A 365 10.43 11.96 24.29
C ASN A 365 9.35 10.94 24.74
N SER A 366 8.10 11.39 24.87
CA SER A 366 6.96 10.46 24.96
C SER A 366 6.93 9.54 23.74
N GLY A 367 6.32 8.35 23.83
CA GLY A 367 6.06 7.48 22.67
C GLY A 367 5.09 8.12 21.67
N GLY A 368 4.97 7.56 20.47
CA GLY A 368 4.03 8.05 19.46
C GLY A 368 2.79 7.20 19.31
N LYS A 369 1.62 7.85 19.12
CA LYS A 369 0.33 7.16 19.00
C LYS A 369 0.32 6.25 17.77
N ILE A 370 -0.18 5.02 17.93
CA ILE A 370 -0.38 4.08 16.82
C ILE A 370 -1.89 3.84 16.65
N THR A 371 -2.38 4.00 15.42
CA THR A 371 -3.79 3.75 15.08
C THR A 371 -3.88 2.86 13.85
N VAL A 372 -4.69 1.81 13.93
CA VAL A 372 -4.92 0.86 12.84
C VAL A 372 -6.41 0.60 12.68
N THR A 373 -6.97 0.96 11.53
CA THR A 373 -8.42 0.85 11.28
C THR A 373 -8.72 0.11 9.98
N SER A 374 -9.28 -1.09 10.09
CA SER A 374 -9.90 -1.83 8.98
C SER A 374 -11.41 -1.70 9.03
N ARG A 375 -12.02 -1.11 8.00
CA ARG A 375 -13.46 -0.80 8.01
C ARG A 375 -14.36 -2.01 7.74
N THR A 376 -13.91 -2.97 6.94
CA THR A 376 -14.70 -4.14 6.55
C THR A 376 -13.93 -5.46 6.64
N GLY A 377 -12.66 -5.42 7.01
CA GLY A 377 -11.75 -6.55 6.96
C GLY A 377 -11.14 -6.90 8.31
N THR A 378 -9.99 -7.56 8.23
CA THR A 378 -9.16 -7.97 9.35
C THR A 378 -7.98 -7.02 9.55
N VAL A 379 -7.39 -7.04 10.75
CA VAL A 379 -6.09 -6.45 11.03
C VAL A 379 -5.14 -7.56 11.46
N GLN A 380 -4.01 -7.69 10.75
CA GLN A 380 -2.90 -8.59 11.07
C GLN A 380 -1.62 -7.77 11.16
N THR A 381 -0.93 -7.78 12.30
CA THR A 381 0.35 -7.06 12.45
C THR A 381 1.41 -7.92 13.11
N GLY A 382 2.68 -7.52 12.97
CA GLY A 382 3.75 -7.95 13.86
C GLY A 382 3.60 -7.34 15.26
N ASN A 383 4.74 -7.05 15.89
CA ASN A 383 4.78 -6.34 17.17
C ASN A 383 4.43 -4.86 17.00
N ILE A 384 3.78 -4.29 18.01
CA ILE A 384 3.39 -2.89 18.07
C ILE A 384 4.05 -2.27 19.31
N ASN A 385 4.82 -1.20 19.11
CA ASN A 385 5.58 -0.56 20.17
C ASN A 385 5.34 0.96 20.16
N ALA A 386 4.64 1.47 21.17
CA ALA A 386 4.43 2.88 21.46
C ALA A 386 5.04 3.29 22.82
N SER A 387 6.00 2.50 23.31
CA SER A 387 6.65 2.70 24.61
C SER A 387 7.51 3.96 24.67
N SER A 388 7.86 4.34 25.90
CA SER A 388 8.80 5.43 26.19
C SER A 388 9.80 5.01 27.24
N SER A 389 11.10 5.14 26.93
CA SER A 389 12.18 5.05 27.92
C SER A 389 12.72 6.43 28.33
N ASP A 390 12.02 7.51 27.98
CA ASP A 390 12.41 8.85 28.41
C ASP A 390 11.97 9.11 29.86
N LYS A 391 12.87 9.73 30.64
CA LYS A 391 12.63 10.08 32.04
C LYS A 391 11.51 11.08 32.25
N ASN A 392 11.10 11.80 31.20
CA ASN A 392 10.04 12.79 31.22
C ASN A 392 8.88 12.45 30.28
N GLY A 393 8.99 11.39 29.48
CA GLY A 393 8.06 11.05 28.42
C GLY A 393 7.13 9.92 28.81
N ASN A 394 5.83 10.12 28.60
CA ASN A 394 4.83 9.06 28.75
C ASN A 394 4.91 8.10 27.56
N ALA A 395 4.45 6.87 27.71
CA ALA A 395 4.12 6.08 26.53
C ALA A 395 2.85 6.60 25.86
N ALA A 396 2.62 6.19 24.62
CA ALA A 396 1.46 6.64 23.84
C ALA A 396 0.44 5.53 23.61
N ASP A 397 -0.77 5.97 23.25
CA ASP A 397 -1.89 5.08 23.05
C ASP A 397 -1.76 4.24 21.77
N ILE A 398 -2.31 3.04 21.82
CA ILE A 398 -2.44 2.12 20.69
C ILE A 398 -3.93 1.82 20.50
N GLU A 399 -4.44 2.11 19.31
CA GLU A 399 -5.87 1.95 18.98
C GLU A 399 -6.03 1.10 17.72
N ILE A 400 -6.69 -0.05 17.85
CA ILE A 400 -6.92 -0.98 16.74
C ILE A 400 -8.41 -1.29 16.63
N SER A 401 -8.95 -1.09 15.43
CA SER A 401 -10.34 -1.40 15.10
C SER A 401 -10.42 -2.21 13.81
N ALA A 402 -11.16 -3.32 13.85
CA ALA A 402 -11.42 -4.18 12.70
C ALA A 402 -12.89 -4.62 12.67
N GLU A 403 -13.50 -4.67 11.49
CA GLU A 403 -14.85 -5.22 11.36
C GLU A 403 -14.89 -6.73 11.59
N LEU A 404 -13.82 -7.45 11.20
CA LEU A 404 -13.75 -8.90 11.37
C LEU A 404 -12.92 -9.24 12.62
N SER A 405 -11.61 -9.44 12.46
CA SER A 405 -10.72 -9.94 13.51
C SER A 405 -9.44 -9.11 13.60
N ILE A 406 -8.84 -9.15 14.78
CA ILE A 406 -7.51 -8.58 15.06
C ILE A 406 -6.56 -9.73 15.42
N GLN A 407 -5.38 -9.76 14.80
CA GLN A 407 -4.27 -10.62 15.19
C GLN A 407 -2.99 -9.78 15.25
N THR A 408 -2.34 -9.72 16.41
CA THR A 408 -1.10 -8.96 16.57
C THR A 408 -0.05 -9.76 17.34
N GLY A 409 1.21 -9.35 17.21
CA GLY A 409 2.28 -9.80 18.10
C GLY A 409 2.15 -9.19 19.51
N ASN A 410 3.29 -8.79 20.07
CA ASN A 410 3.36 -8.05 21.33
C ASN A 410 2.80 -6.64 21.14
N ILE A 411 2.02 -6.14 22.10
CA ILE A 411 1.60 -4.75 22.17
C ILE A 411 2.27 -4.12 23.39
N ASP A 412 3.16 -3.16 23.15
CA ASP A 412 3.93 -2.48 24.20
C ASP A 412 3.66 -0.97 24.18
N ALA A 413 2.98 -0.48 25.19
CA ALA A 413 2.79 0.92 25.52
C ALA A 413 3.31 1.20 26.95
N HIS A 414 4.39 0.54 27.34
CA HIS A 414 4.99 0.75 28.67
C HIS A 414 5.81 2.03 28.73
N SER A 415 5.89 2.63 29.91
CA SER A 415 6.82 3.73 30.20
C SER A 415 7.75 3.35 31.35
N GLU A 416 9.07 3.50 31.15
CA GLU A 416 10.06 3.17 32.18
C GLU A 416 9.92 4.09 33.42
N ASP A 417 9.73 5.39 33.21
CA ASP A 417 9.79 6.41 34.28
C ASP A 417 8.49 7.18 34.50
N LYS A 418 7.53 7.09 33.57
CA LYS A 418 6.30 7.90 33.58
C LYS A 418 5.03 7.06 33.47
N GLN A 419 4.02 7.60 32.80
CA GLN A 419 2.71 7.01 32.63
C GLN A 419 2.74 6.08 31.41
N GLY A 420 2.26 4.84 31.58
CA GLY A 420 2.00 3.93 30.47
C GLY A 420 0.86 4.42 29.58
N GLY A 421 0.92 4.10 28.28
CA GLY A 421 -0.10 4.44 27.29
C GLY A 421 -1.26 3.47 27.31
N SER A 422 -2.44 3.89 26.84
CA SER A 422 -3.63 3.04 26.83
C SER A 422 -3.70 2.19 25.56
N VAL A 423 -4.25 0.99 25.67
CA VAL A 423 -4.47 0.07 24.54
C VAL A 423 -5.95 -0.16 24.37
N THR A 424 -6.48 0.11 23.18
CA THR A 424 -7.89 -0.14 22.81
C THR A 424 -7.96 -1.06 21.60
N LEU A 425 -8.60 -2.22 21.74
CA LEU A 425 -8.80 -3.20 20.67
C LEU A 425 -10.30 -3.48 20.46
N THR A 426 -10.81 -3.29 19.25
CA THR A 426 -12.21 -3.56 18.90
C THR A 426 -12.33 -4.42 17.65
N ALA A 427 -12.91 -5.61 17.78
CA ALA A 427 -13.20 -6.52 16.67
C ALA A 427 -14.57 -7.21 16.83
N ARG A 428 -15.34 -7.41 15.76
CA ARG A 428 -16.63 -8.12 15.87
C ARG A 428 -16.50 -9.62 16.01
N ASN A 429 -15.40 -10.20 15.56
CA ASN A 429 -15.12 -11.62 15.73
C ASN A 429 -14.04 -11.79 16.81
N ASP A 430 -12.99 -12.52 16.50
CA ASP A 430 -11.93 -12.89 17.43
C ASP A 430 -10.81 -11.82 17.46
N THR A 431 -10.24 -11.60 18.65
CA THR A 431 -9.04 -10.79 18.87
C THR A 431 -7.95 -11.67 19.48
N GLU A 432 -6.82 -11.77 18.79
CA GLU A 432 -5.63 -12.51 19.24
C GLU A 432 -4.43 -11.57 19.38
N VAL A 433 -3.73 -11.67 20.50
CA VAL A 433 -2.49 -10.93 20.78
C VAL A 433 -1.48 -11.88 21.41
N THR A 434 -0.19 -11.53 21.39
CA THR A 434 0.80 -12.27 22.20
C THR A 434 0.71 -11.85 23.66
N TYR A 435 0.97 -10.57 23.96
CA TYR A 435 0.73 -9.97 25.27
C TYR A 435 0.50 -8.46 25.12
N ILE A 436 -0.01 -7.81 26.18
CA ILE A 436 -0.20 -6.36 26.25
C ILE A 436 0.49 -5.81 27.50
N ASN A 437 1.41 -4.86 27.32
CA ASN A 437 2.08 -4.16 28.41
C ASN A 437 1.76 -2.66 28.34
N THR A 438 1.03 -2.16 29.33
CA THR A 438 0.73 -0.72 29.52
C THR A 438 1.28 -0.21 30.86
N GLU A 439 2.27 -0.91 31.44
CA GLU A 439 2.84 -0.53 32.74
C GLU A 439 3.50 0.85 32.71
N GLY A 440 3.49 1.53 33.85
CA GLY A 440 4.25 2.76 34.02
C GLY A 440 4.62 3.02 35.47
N THR A 441 5.71 3.75 35.67
CA THR A 441 6.21 4.04 37.02
C THR A 441 5.30 5.00 37.79
N THR A 442 4.83 6.07 37.16
CA THR A 442 3.94 7.07 37.79
C THR A 442 2.45 6.73 37.66
N GLY A 443 2.11 5.89 36.69
CA GLY A 443 0.78 5.36 36.49
C GLY A 443 0.72 4.39 35.30
N GLY A 444 -0.23 3.47 35.31
CA GLY A 444 -0.40 2.45 34.26
C GLY A 444 -1.49 2.87 33.27
N GLY A 445 -1.34 2.53 32.00
CA GLY A 445 -2.32 2.84 30.96
C GLY A 445 -3.48 1.84 30.96
N ASN A 446 -4.65 2.27 30.51
CA ASN A 446 -5.82 1.39 30.49
C ASN A 446 -5.71 0.35 29.38
N ILE A 447 -6.29 -0.83 29.61
CA ILE A 447 -6.48 -1.85 28.57
C ILE A 447 -7.98 -2.05 28.36
N ASP A 448 -8.47 -1.69 27.17
CA ASP A 448 -9.86 -1.84 26.77
C ASP A 448 -9.95 -2.77 25.55
N ILE A 449 -10.55 -3.93 25.74
CA ILE A 449 -10.70 -4.94 24.68
C ILE A 449 -12.18 -5.25 24.49
N THR A 450 -12.61 -5.22 23.24
CA THR A 450 -13.92 -5.70 22.82
C THR A 450 -13.76 -6.66 21.63
N ALA A 451 -13.95 -7.95 21.89
CA ALA A 451 -14.01 -9.02 20.90
C ALA A 451 -15.44 -9.56 20.86
N GLY A 452 -16.11 -9.55 19.71
CA GLY A 452 -17.50 -10.06 19.60
C GLY A 452 -17.63 -11.58 19.69
N ARG A 453 -16.52 -12.31 19.52
CA ARG A 453 -16.43 -13.75 19.78
C ARG A 453 -15.46 -14.09 20.89
N TYR A 454 -14.16 -14.20 20.63
CA TYR A 454 -13.18 -14.59 21.64
C TYR A 454 -12.01 -13.63 21.73
N PHE A 455 -11.46 -13.50 22.93
CA PHE A 455 -10.18 -12.85 23.16
C PHE A 455 -9.14 -13.90 23.56
N LEU A 456 -7.98 -13.87 22.91
CA LEU A 456 -6.89 -14.79 23.16
C LEU A 456 -5.57 -14.03 23.33
N ALA A 457 -4.92 -14.18 24.49
CA ALA A 457 -3.53 -13.78 24.68
C ALA A 457 -2.64 -15.01 24.80
N THR A 458 -1.73 -15.20 23.85
CA THR A 458 -1.00 -16.47 23.68
C THR A 458 0.36 -16.54 24.38
N GLY A 459 0.89 -15.40 24.82
CA GLY A 459 2.20 -15.28 25.44
C GLY A 459 2.18 -14.54 26.77
N THR A 460 3.36 -14.44 27.36
CA THR A 460 3.57 -13.76 28.63
C THR A 460 4.86 -12.95 28.63
N PHE A 461 4.91 -11.92 29.47
CA PHE A 461 6.14 -11.20 29.84
C PHE A 461 6.28 -11.14 31.36
N THR A 462 7.49 -10.84 31.83
CA THR A 462 7.79 -10.73 33.25
C THR A 462 8.24 -9.32 33.60
N SER A 463 7.65 -8.77 34.66
CA SER A 463 8.04 -7.48 35.25
C SER A 463 7.71 -7.47 36.75
N GLU A 464 8.37 -6.60 37.49
CA GLU A 464 8.12 -6.39 38.91
C GLU A 464 7.16 -5.21 39.14
N PRO A 465 6.27 -5.24 40.15
CA PRO A 465 6.12 -6.30 41.15
C PRO A 465 5.09 -7.38 40.79
N ASN A 466 4.17 -7.11 39.86
CA ASN A 466 2.95 -7.90 39.71
C ASN A 466 3.06 -9.05 38.70
N CYS A 467 4.08 -9.06 37.84
CA CYS A 467 4.22 -10.01 36.73
C CYS A 467 5.41 -10.97 36.89
N SER A 468 5.87 -11.20 38.13
CA SER A 468 6.98 -12.13 38.43
C SER A 468 6.71 -13.58 38.03
N GLN A 469 5.43 -13.98 37.90
CA GLN A 469 5.00 -15.31 37.44
C GLN A 469 4.58 -15.35 35.96
N GLY A 470 4.77 -14.25 35.22
CA GLY A 470 4.37 -14.12 33.82
C GLY A 470 2.95 -13.57 33.65
N CYS A 471 2.84 -12.36 33.10
CA CYS A 471 1.58 -11.73 32.74
C CYS A 471 1.34 -11.82 31.23
N SER A 472 0.09 -12.04 30.82
CA SER A 472 -0.33 -11.76 29.43
C SER A 472 -0.77 -10.31 29.26
N LEU A 473 -1.36 -9.71 30.29
CA LEU A 473 -1.80 -8.32 30.30
C LEU A 473 -1.35 -7.66 31.59
N SER A 474 -0.74 -6.48 31.51
CA SER A 474 -0.50 -5.67 32.69
C SER A 474 -0.72 -4.19 32.45
N ALA A 475 -1.46 -3.57 33.36
CA ALA A 475 -1.65 -2.13 33.50
C ALA A 475 -1.09 -1.62 34.84
N SER A 476 -0.13 -2.38 35.40
CA SER A 476 0.41 -2.18 36.74
C SER A 476 1.32 -0.96 36.86
N THR A 477 1.64 -0.61 38.11
CA THR A 477 2.58 0.45 38.46
C THR A 477 3.63 -0.02 39.44
N THR A 478 4.81 0.60 39.39
CA THR A 478 5.92 0.26 40.30
C THR A 478 5.89 1.07 41.59
N THR A 479 5.54 2.36 41.52
CA THR A 479 5.64 3.30 42.66
C THR A 479 4.35 4.03 43.02
N SER A 480 3.32 3.96 42.16
CA SER A 480 2.09 4.74 42.25
C SER A 480 0.87 3.87 42.59
N ALA A 481 -0.20 4.48 43.12
CA ALA A 481 -1.51 3.84 43.23
C ALA A 481 -2.37 4.01 41.95
N ASN A 482 -1.94 4.85 41.01
CA ASN A 482 -2.68 5.21 39.79
C ASN A 482 -2.42 4.23 38.64
N ALA A 483 -2.63 2.94 38.89
CA ALA A 483 -2.57 1.93 37.83
C ALA A 483 -3.82 1.98 36.94
N GLY A 484 -3.74 1.39 35.75
CA GLY A 484 -4.79 1.44 34.73
C GLY A 484 -5.86 0.38 34.93
N ASP A 485 -7.08 0.66 34.49
CA ASP A 485 -8.16 -0.33 34.47
C ASP A 485 -7.99 -1.30 33.30
N ILE A 486 -8.42 -2.55 33.51
CA ILE A 486 -8.44 -3.58 32.47
C ILE A 486 -9.88 -4.04 32.26
N THR A 487 -10.40 -3.84 31.07
CA THR A 487 -11.72 -4.33 30.68
C THR A 487 -11.62 -5.23 29.45
N ILE A 488 -12.14 -6.46 29.58
CA ILE A 488 -12.23 -7.43 28.50
C ILE A 488 -13.69 -7.79 28.29
N ARG A 489 -14.21 -7.38 27.15
CA ARG A 489 -15.51 -7.77 26.61
C ARG A 489 -15.26 -8.88 25.59
N HIS A 490 -15.61 -10.10 25.96
CA HIS A 490 -15.38 -11.29 25.15
C HIS A 490 -16.59 -12.23 25.27
N GLY A 491 -16.72 -13.19 24.38
CA GLY A 491 -17.87 -14.09 24.34
C GLY A 491 -19.15 -13.36 23.91
N ASN A 492 -20.12 -14.12 23.43
CA ASN A 492 -21.51 -13.68 23.46
C ASN A 492 -22.25 -14.53 24.51
N ALA A 493 -23.37 -14.04 25.04
CA ALA A 493 -24.15 -14.76 26.06
C ALA A 493 -24.60 -16.18 25.63
N ALA A 494 -24.50 -16.52 24.33
CA ALA A 494 -24.80 -17.84 23.78
C ALA A 494 -23.58 -18.78 23.72
N SER A 495 -22.35 -18.28 23.91
CA SER A 495 -21.12 -19.05 23.87
C SER A 495 -20.80 -19.63 25.24
N ASN A 496 -20.93 -20.96 25.40
CA ASN A 496 -20.52 -21.69 26.60
C ASN A 496 -19.00 -21.78 26.80
N THR A 497 -18.20 -21.19 25.91
CA THR A 497 -16.74 -21.16 26.03
C THR A 497 -16.33 -20.24 27.17
N LEU A 498 -15.82 -20.82 28.25
CA LEU A 498 -15.30 -20.10 29.42
C LEU A 498 -14.07 -19.26 29.04
N PHE A 499 -13.83 -18.20 29.82
CA PHE A 499 -12.57 -17.47 29.76
C PHE A 499 -11.59 -18.11 30.74
N THR A 500 -10.46 -18.57 30.26
CA THR A 500 -9.47 -19.26 31.10
C THR A 500 -8.19 -18.46 31.23
N VAL A 501 -7.65 -18.35 32.44
CA VAL A 501 -6.39 -17.67 32.71
C VAL A 501 -5.37 -18.71 33.18
N GLY A 502 -4.14 -18.64 32.67
CA GLY A 502 -3.01 -19.46 33.10
C GLY A 502 -2.45 -20.40 32.02
N PRO A 503 -1.41 -21.19 32.36
CA PRO A 503 -0.66 -21.99 31.38
C PRO A 503 -1.51 -23.09 30.73
N ASP A 504 -2.58 -23.54 31.41
CA ASP A 504 -3.54 -24.52 30.92
C ASP A 504 -4.79 -23.87 30.29
N TYR A 505 -4.67 -22.61 29.82
CA TYR A 505 -5.79 -21.91 29.20
C TYR A 505 -6.31 -22.64 27.97
N ASN A 506 -7.63 -22.57 27.79
CA ASN A 506 -8.31 -22.88 26.56
C ASN A 506 -7.77 -21.97 25.46
N GLN A 507 -7.01 -22.54 24.52
CA GLN A 507 -6.36 -21.86 23.39
C GLN A 507 -7.35 -21.19 22.40
N VAL A 508 -8.62 -21.05 22.81
CA VAL A 508 -9.69 -20.41 22.07
C VAL A 508 -10.14 -19.10 22.73
N ASN A 509 -10.16 -19.02 24.07
CA ASN A 509 -10.65 -17.84 24.79
C ASN A 509 -10.03 -17.74 26.19
N GLY A 510 -9.16 -16.75 26.39
CA GLY A 510 -8.41 -16.62 27.63
C GLY A 510 -7.02 -16.01 27.48
N THR A 511 -6.20 -16.17 28.51
CA THR A 511 -4.83 -15.67 28.57
C THR A 511 -3.87 -16.74 29.07
N ALA A 512 -2.71 -16.86 28.43
CA ALA A 512 -1.66 -17.81 28.81
C ALA A 512 -1.03 -17.52 30.18
N GLY A 513 -1.00 -16.27 30.60
CA GLY A 513 -0.54 -15.82 31.91
C GLY A 513 -1.59 -15.02 32.65
N ILE A 514 -1.19 -14.48 33.81
CA ILE A 514 -2.09 -13.70 34.66
C ILE A 514 -2.44 -12.34 34.02
N ILE A 515 -3.52 -11.74 34.51
CA ILE A 515 -3.91 -10.36 34.21
C ILE A 515 -3.64 -9.53 35.46
N ALA A 516 -2.87 -8.45 35.33
CA ALA A 516 -2.41 -7.67 36.48
C ALA A 516 -2.66 -6.16 36.32
N THR A 517 -3.07 -5.52 37.41
CA THR A 517 -3.02 -4.07 37.60
C THR A 517 -2.74 -3.76 39.07
N GLY A 518 -2.76 -2.49 39.44
CA GLY A 518 -2.42 -2.01 40.78
C GLY A 518 -0.92 -1.80 40.98
N GLY A 519 -0.58 -1.22 42.14
CA GLY A 519 0.79 -0.97 42.54
C GLY A 519 1.32 -2.02 43.52
N ARG A 520 2.62 -1.94 43.85
CA ARG A 520 3.31 -2.85 44.80
C ARG A 520 2.55 -3.10 46.10
N SER A 521 1.91 -2.08 46.65
CA SER A 521 1.20 -2.16 47.93
C SER A 521 -0.25 -2.63 47.81
N LEU A 522 -0.84 -2.58 46.62
CA LEU A 522 -2.23 -2.92 46.34
C LEU A 522 -2.32 -3.68 45.00
N PRO A 523 -1.72 -4.88 44.89
CA PRO A 523 -1.77 -5.66 43.67
C PRO A 523 -3.21 -6.12 43.39
N ASN A 524 -3.64 -5.99 42.14
CA ASN A 524 -4.92 -6.47 41.64
C ASN A 524 -4.68 -7.47 40.51
N THR A 525 -4.93 -8.75 40.76
CA THR A 525 -4.60 -9.82 39.81
C THR A 525 -5.74 -10.80 39.65
N ILE A 526 -5.98 -11.21 38.41
CA ILE A 526 -6.78 -12.40 38.07
C ILE A 526 -5.79 -13.56 37.89
N LYS A 527 -5.88 -14.55 38.77
CA LYS A 527 -4.99 -15.73 38.81
C LYS A 527 -5.49 -16.85 37.92
N ASN A 528 -4.75 -17.96 37.89
CA ASN A 528 -5.12 -19.11 37.07
C ASN A 528 -6.50 -19.67 37.46
N GLY A 529 -7.35 -19.92 36.47
CA GLY A 529 -8.71 -20.38 36.69
C GLY A 529 -9.61 -20.27 35.46
N SER A 530 -10.84 -20.76 35.59
CA SER A 530 -11.90 -20.63 34.59
C SER A 530 -12.96 -19.65 35.10
N TYR A 531 -13.30 -18.68 34.25
CA TYR A 531 -14.21 -17.59 34.56
C TYR A 531 -15.46 -17.72 33.67
N GLY A 532 -16.62 -17.83 34.32
CA GLY A 532 -17.92 -18.04 33.67
C GLY A 532 -18.48 -16.79 32.99
N ASN A 533 -19.31 -17.03 31.97
CA ASN A 533 -20.03 -16.01 31.19
C ASN A 533 -21.29 -15.48 31.88
N THR A 534 -21.87 -16.21 32.84
CA THR A 534 -23.21 -15.90 33.39
C THR A 534 -23.28 -14.68 34.33
N LYS A 535 -22.15 -14.12 34.78
CA LYS A 535 -22.05 -12.87 35.54
C LYS A 535 -20.73 -12.17 35.24
N PRO A 536 -20.72 -10.84 35.01
CA PRO A 536 -19.47 -10.08 34.90
C PRO A 536 -18.56 -10.38 36.10
N GLN A 537 -17.32 -10.77 35.83
CA GLN A 537 -16.30 -10.89 36.87
C GLN A 537 -15.66 -9.52 37.02
N GLU A 538 -16.01 -8.82 38.08
CA GLU A 538 -15.45 -7.51 38.40
C GLU A 538 -14.65 -7.61 39.69
N GLN A 539 -13.35 -7.37 39.59
CA GLN A 539 -12.43 -7.30 40.72
C GLN A 539 -11.93 -5.87 40.88
N LYS A 540 -12.41 -5.21 41.93
CA LYS A 540 -12.02 -3.85 42.29
C LYS A 540 -11.14 -3.84 43.53
N ILE A 541 -9.90 -3.37 43.40
CA ILE A 541 -8.94 -3.22 44.51
C ILE A 541 -8.35 -1.81 44.43
N GLY A 542 -8.58 -1.01 45.47
CA GLY A 542 -8.18 0.40 45.47
C GLY A 542 -8.89 1.19 44.35
N PRO A 543 -8.16 2.04 43.59
CA PRO A 543 -8.74 2.76 42.45
C PRO A 543 -8.89 1.89 41.20
N THR A 544 -8.32 0.68 41.16
CA THR A 544 -8.24 -0.14 39.96
C THR A 544 -9.33 -1.20 39.86
N THR A 545 -9.70 -1.51 38.62
CA THR A 545 -10.72 -2.50 38.27
C THR A 545 -10.20 -3.43 37.17
N ILE A 546 -10.40 -4.73 37.36
CA ILE A 546 -10.35 -5.73 36.29
C ILE A 546 -11.77 -6.22 36.04
N LYS A 547 -12.24 -6.12 34.80
CA LYS A 547 -13.59 -6.53 34.41
C LYS A 547 -13.57 -7.49 33.23
N LEU A 548 -14.13 -8.68 33.44
CA LEU A 548 -14.45 -9.64 32.38
C LEU A 548 -15.96 -9.67 32.21
N SER A 549 -16.45 -9.48 30.99
CA SER A 549 -17.88 -9.44 30.69
C SER A 549 -18.17 -9.90 29.27
N ASP A 550 -19.44 -10.26 29.02
CA ASP A 550 -19.91 -10.57 27.68
C ASP A 550 -19.73 -9.37 26.74
N SER A 551 -19.42 -9.69 25.49
CA SER A 551 -19.32 -8.68 24.44
C SER A 551 -20.68 -8.09 24.10
N PRO A 552 -20.81 -6.75 24.06
CA PRO A 552 -22.07 -6.08 23.68
C PRO A 552 -22.32 -6.13 22.17
N ILE A 553 -21.33 -6.55 21.38
CA ILE A 553 -21.42 -6.61 19.92
C ILE A 553 -21.69 -8.04 19.45
N SER A 554 -22.62 -8.18 18.52
CA SER A 554 -22.92 -9.47 17.89
C SER A 554 -21.88 -9.79 16.81
N PRO A 555 -21.40 -11.04 16.74
CA PRO A 555 -20.39 -11.42 15.78
C PRO A 555 -20.94 -11.43 14.35
N THR A 556 -20.05 -11.28 13.38
CA THR A 556 -20.45 -11.33 11.97
C THR A 556 -20.95 -12.74 11.66
N PRO A 557 -22.16 -12.91 11.06
CA PRO A 557 -22.67 -14.21 10.69
C PRO A 557 -21.68 -14.94 9.78
N ALA A 558 -21.57 -16.26 9.92
CA ALA A 558 -20.85 -17.05 8.94
C ALA A 558 -21.46 -16.81 7.54
N PRO A 559 -20.65 -16.69 6.48
CA PRO A 559 -21.17 -16.53 5.13
C PRO A 559 -22.12 -17.68 4.80
N THR A 560 -23.33 -17.36 4.33
CA THR A 560 -24.29 -18.38 3.89
C THR A 560 -23.63 -19.23 2.81
N PRO A 561 -23.63 -20.58 2.92
CA PRO A 561 -23.06 -21.43 1.88
C PRO A 561 -23.69 -21.06 0.54
N THR A 562 -22.85 -20.83 -0.48
CA THR A 562 -23.32 -20.56 -1.83
C THR A 562 -24.25 -21.70 -2.25
N PRO A 563 -25.48 -21.43 -2.73
CA PRO A 563 -26.38 -22.49 -3.15
C PRO A 563 -25.68 -23.35 -4.20
N THR A 564 -25.71 -24.66 -4.01
CA THR A 564 -25.20 -25.62 -4.99
C THR A 564 -25.84 -25.29 -6.34
N PRO A 565 -25.06 -25.14 -7.44
CA PRO A 565 -25.64 -24.86 -8.74
C PRO A 565 -26.68 -25.93 -9.05
N THR A 566 -27.90 -25.50 -9.36
CA THR A 566 -28.97 -26.39 -9.83
C THR A 566 -28.41 -27.23 -10.98
N PRO A 567 -28.50 -28.58 -10.92
CA PRO A 567 -28.06 -29.42 -12.02
C PRO A 567 -28.66 -28.91 -13.33
N ALA A 568 -27.82 -28.72 -14.35
CA ALA A 568 -28.30 -28.36 -15.68
C ALA A 568 -29.39 -29.36 -16.11
N PRO A 569 -30.51 -28.91 -16.70
CA PRO A 569 -31.55 -29.80 -17.15
C PRO A 569 -30.93 -30.86 -18.08
N THR A 570 -31.24 -32.13 -17.83
CA THR A 570 -30.80 -33.24 -18.67
C THR A 570 -31.17 -32.93 -20.13
N PRO A 571 -30.22 -32.98 -21.08
CA PRO A 571 -30.52 -32.75 -22.48
C PRO A 571 -31.66 -33.65 -22.93
N ALA A 572 -32.65 -33.08 -23.63
CA ALA A 572 -33.72 -33.85 -24.24
C ALA A 572 -33.11 -34.92 -25.18
N PRO A 573 -33.67 -36.15 -25.21
CA PRO A 573 -33.14 -37.21 -26.06
C PRO A 573 -33.12 -36.75 -27.51
N THR A 574 -31.98 -36.95 -28.18
CA THR A 574 -31.81 -36.67 -29.61
C THR A 574 -32.85 -37.46 -30.40
N PRO A 575 -33.62 -36.84 -31.32
CA PRO A 575 -34.58 -37.56 -32.15
C PRO A 575 -33.85 -38.60 -33.02
N THR A 576 -34.39 -39.82 -33.02
CA THR A 576 -33.90 -40.93 -33.84
C THR A 576 -33.85 -40.52 -35.32
N PRO A 577 -32.73 -40.74 -36.03
CA PRO A 577 -32.63 -40.39 -37.44
C PRO A 577 -33.61 -41.20 -38.29
N THR A 578 -34.35 -40.52 -39.16
CA THR A 578 -35.22 -41.13 -40.17
C THR A 578 -34.38 -42.03 -41.10
N PRO A 579 -34.79 -43.28 -41.38
CA PRO A 579 -34.04 -44.19 -42.24
C PRO A 579 -33.94 -43.64 -43.67
N THR A 580 -32.72 -43.68 -44.22
CA THR A 580 -32.40 -43.31 -45.60
C THR A 580 -33.12 -44.26 -46.58
N PRO A 581 -33.78 -43.75 -47.65
CA PRO A 581 -34.38 -44.59 -48.68
C PRO A 581 -33.34 -45.47 -49.37
N ALA A 582 -33.70 -46.74 -49.61
CA ALA A 582 -32.85 -47.72 -50.29
C ALA A 582 -32.52 -47.28 -51.73
N PRO A 583 -31.27 -47.44 -52.20
CA PRO A 583 -30.89 -47.10 -53.57
C PRO A 583 -31.55 -48.06 -54.58
N SER A 584 -32.02 -47.48 -55.69
CA SER A 584 -32.62 -48.19 -56.83
C SER A 584 -31.59 -49.11 -57.50
N PRO A 585 -31.95 -50.35 -57.88
CA PRO A 585 -31.02 -51.30 -58.49
C PRO A 585 -30.58 -50.87 -59.89
N ALA A 586 -29.28 -51.03 -60.17
CA ALA A 586 -28.65 -50.74 -61.46
C ALA A 586 -29.04 -51.78 -62.54
N PRO A 587 -29.16 -51.37 -63.82
CA PRO A 587 -29.56 -52.26 -64.91
C PRO A 587 -28.46 -53.29 -65.27
N SER A 588 -28.91 -54.52 -65.55
CA SER A 588 -28.07 -55.68 -65.88
C SER A 588 -27.40 -55.55 -67.27
N PRO A 589 -26.12 -55.93 -67.45
CA PRO A 589 -25.45 -55.88 -68.75
C PRO A 589 -25.90 -57.02 -69.68
N ALA A 590 -26.09 -56.70 -70.96
CA ALA A 590 -26.37 -57.67 -72.02
C ALA A 590 -25.09 -58.45 -72.41
N PRO A 591 -25.19 -59.77 -72.69
CA PRO A 591 -24.03 -60.58 -73.06
C PRO A 591 -23.67 -60.41 -74.54
N ALA A 592 -22.36 -60.39 -74.83
CA ALA A 592 -21.79 -60.46 -76.19
C ALA A 592 -21.05 -61.82 -76.34
N PRO A 593 -20.83 -62.28 -77.58
CA PRO A 593 -21.11 -63.65 -78.07
C PRO A 593 -20.25 -64.77 -77.51
#